data_AF-A0A085WL17-F1
#
_entry.id   AF-A0A085WL17-F1
#
_cell.length_a   1.000
_cell.length_b   1.000
_cell.length_c   1.000
_cell.angle_alpha   90.00
_cell.angle_beta   90.00
_cell.angle_gamma   90.00
#
_symmetry.space_group_name_H-M   'P 1'
#
loop_
_entity.id
_entity.type
_entity.pdbx_description
1 polymer ?
#
loop_
_entity_poly.entity_id
_entity_poly.type
_entity_poly.pdbx_seq_one_letter_code
_entity_poly.pdbx_strand_id
1 'polypeptide(L)'
;MWGRATGILVSAVALSACGSMRAELCTTVHTRVLEELRTTDRTPHFVSDPWACERHALRLRQLAEELRAMNIPDVALRRSLEDYRLEVERLAEAYSRLSAAYQAQPEFTLDEARQVHTPLRREVLNHAASLSAPRLQLQRACTNG
;
A
#
# COMPACT_ATOMS: atom_id res chain seq x y z
N MET A 1 -34.89 -40.63 -33.61
CA MET A 1 -34.55 -41.13 -32.26
C MET A 1 -33.11 -40.77 -31.95
N TRP A 2 -32.90 -39.94 -30.93
CA TRP A 2 -31.72 -39.75 -30.05
C TRP A 2 -30.31 -39.89 -30.71
N GLY A 3 -29.46 -38.87 -30.80
CA GLY A 3 -29.14 -37.81 -29.85
C GLY A 3 -27.72 -38.04 -29.32
N ARG A 4 -26.76 -37.17 -29.67
CA ARG A 4 -25.49 -37.03 -28.95
C ARG A 4 -25.07 -35.57 -28.92
N ALA A 5 -25.49 -34.90 -27.85
CA ALA A 5 -24.88 -33.68 -27.37
C ALA A 5 -23.51 -34.04 -26.78
N THR A 6 -22.43 -33.64 -27.44
CA THR A 6 -21.09 -33.62 -26.83
C THR A 6 -21.03 -32.44 -25.89
N GLY A 7 -21.12 -32.76 -24.60
CA GLY A 7 -21.12 -31.82 -23.50
C GLY A 7 -19.86 -30.97 -23.45
N ILE A 8 -20.09 -29.69 -23.23
CA ILE A 8 -19.14 -28.68 -22.77
C ILE A 8 -18.69 -29.12 -21.36
N LEU A 9 -17.54 -29.79 -21.28
CA LEU A 9 -16.80 -29.99 -20.03
C LEU A 9 -15.52 -29.15 -20.09
N VAL A 10 -15.69 -27.84 -20.31
CA VAL A 10 -14.62 -26.87 -20.02
C VAL A 10 -14.71 -26.55 -18.53
N SER A 11 -14.06 -27.41 -17.76
CA SER A 11 -13.13 -27.03 -16.69
C SER A 11 -13.67 -26.23 -15.50
N ALA A 12 -14.48 -26.88 -14.65
CA ALA A 12 -14.63 -26.49 -13.24
C ALA A 12 -13.27 -26.48 -12.48
N VAL A 13 -12.28 -27.25 -12.97
CA VAL A 13 -10.91 -27.30 -12.43
C VAL A 13 -10.11 -26.02 -12.72
N ALA A 14 -10.39 -25.33 -13.82
CA ALA A 14 -9.73 -24.06 -14.14
C ALA A 14 -10.21 -22.93 -13.22
N LEU A 15 -11.49 -22.97 -12.81
CA LEU A 15 -12.07 -22.00 -11.86
C LEU A 15 -11.52 -22.18 -10.44
N SER A 16 -11.31 -23.41 -9.97
CA SER A 16 -10.76 -23.64 -8.62
C SER A 16 -9.27 -23.30 -8.51
N ALA A 17 -8.47 -23.60 -9.54
CA ALA A 17 -7.05 -23.23 -9.60
C ALA A 17 -6.84 -21.72 -9.74
N CYS A 18 -7.75 -21.04 -10.45
CA CYS A 18 -7.75 -19.58 -10.55
C CYS A 18 -8.12 -18.93 -9.19
N GLY A 19 -9.08 -19.51 -8.47
CA GLY A 19 -9.46 -19.08 -7.12
C GLY A 19 -8.34 -19.27 -6.08
N SER A 20 -7.61 -20.39 -6.10
CA SER A 20 -6.51 -20.64 -5.16
C SER A 20 -5.30 -19.73 -5.41
N MET A 21 -4.93 -19.49 -6.67
CA MET A 21 -3.83 -18.59 -7.04
C MET A 21 -4.16 -17.13 -6.69
N ARG A 22 -5.41 -16.72 -6.90
CA ARG A 22 -5.91 -15.40 -6.50
C ARG A 22 -5.87 -15.22 -4.98
N ALA A 23 -6.30 -16.22 -4.21
CA ALA A 23 -6.26 -16.19 -2.76
C ALA A 23 -4.83 -16.08 -2.23
N GLU A 24 -3.88 -16.83 -2.80
CA GLU A 24 -2.46 -16.79 -2.42
C GLU A 24 -1.80 -15.44 -2.73
N LEU A 25 -2.07 -14.85 -3.90
CA LEU A 25 -1.61 -13.50 -4.26
C LEU A 25 -2.22 -12.45 -3.32
N CYS A 26 -3.51 -12.56 -3.03
CA CYS A 26 -4.19 -11.68 -2.09
C CYS A 26 -3.62 -11.78 -0.67
N THR A 27 -3.33 -12.98 -0.17
CA THR A 27 -2.68 -13.17 1.12
C THR A 27 -1.27 -12.58 1.12
N THR A 28 -0.52 -12.72 0.02
CA THR A 28 0.84 -12.17 -0.09
C THR A 28 0.83 -10.64 -0.07
N VAL A 29 -0.01 -10.02 -0.91
CA VAL A 29 -0.17 -8.56 -0.94
C VAL A 29 -0.65 -8.07 0.42
N HIS A 30 -1.68 -8.68 0.99
CA HIS A 30 -2.29 -8.22 2.24
C HIS A 30 -1.33 -8.38 3.42
N THR A 31 -0.57 -9.48 3.50
CA THR A 31 0.47 -9.68 4.53
C THR A 31 1.55 -8.62 4.39
N ARG A 32 2.05 -8.38 3.16
CA ARG A 32 3.12 -7.39 2.94
C ARG A 32 2.69 -5.97 3.28
N VAL A 33 1.46 -5.62 2.90
CA VAL A 33 0.81 -4.36 3.20
C VAL A 33 0.59 -4.19 4.71
N LEU A 34 0.08 -5.20 5.40
CA LEU A 34 -0.20 -5.11 6.85
C LEU A 34 1.05 -5.16 7.72
N GLU A 35 2.08 -5.92 7.35
CA GLU A 35 3.34 -5.95 8.09
C GLU A 35 4.01 -4.57 8.06
N GLU A 36 4.09 -3.95 6.88
CA GLU A 36 4.68 -2.62 6.76
C GLU A 36 3.84 -1.53 7.42
N LEU A 37 2.51 -1.60 7.26
CA LEU A 37 1.60 -0.65 7.88
C LEU A 37 1.54 -0.77 9.39
N ARG A 38 1.71 -1.94 9.98
CA ARG A 38 1.78 -2.07 11.45
C ARG A 38 3.05 -1.44 12.02
N THR A 39 4.16 -1.48 11.28
CA THR A 39 5.38 -0.74 11.64
C THR A 39 5.25 0.75 11.37
N THR A 40 4.45 1.17 10.38
CA THR A 40 4.20 2.60 10.07
C THR A 40 3.04 3.23 10.84
N ASP A 41 2.04 2.49 11.34
CA ASP A 41 0.82 2.98 12.05
C ASP A 41 1.14 3.74 13.35
N ARG A 42 2.40 3.68 13.79
CA ARG A 42 2.98 4.61 14.77
C ARG A 42 3.33 5.98 14.15
N THR A 43 2.77 6.32 12.98
CA THR A 43 2.87 7.59 12.22
C THR A 43 2.91 8.82 13.12
N PRO A 44 2.03 8.98 14.15
CA PRO A 44 2.03 10.16 15.00
C PRO A 44 3.35 10.37 15.77
N HIS A 45 4.05 9.28 16.09
CA HIS A 45 5.32 9.31 16.80
C HIS A 45 6.48 9.64 15.86
N PHE A 46 6.42 9.19 14.61
CA PHE A 46 7.53 9.33 13.65
C PHE A 46 7.61 10.70 13.00
N VAL A 47 6.48 11.40 12.81
CA VAL A 47 6.46 12.76 12.22
C VAL A 47 7.18 13.82 13.06
N SER A 48 7.66 13.44 14.25
CA SER A 48 8.40 14.29 15.17
C SER A 48 9.91 14.00 15.19
N ASP A 49 10.37 12.96 14.50
CA ASP A 49 11.77 12.54 14.40
C ASP A 49 12.23 12.59 12.93
N PRO A 50 13.19 13.47 12.58
CA PRO A 50 13.72 13.60 11.21
C PRO A 50 14.25 12.28 10.63
N TRP A 51 14.94 11.49 11.45
CA TRP A 51 15.56 10.22 11.05
C TRP A 51 14.51 9.12 10.89
N ALA A 52 13.47 9.12 11.73
CA ALA A 52 12.33 8.25 11.52
C ALA A 52 11.62 8.58 10.20
N CYS A 53 11.40 9.87 9.90
CA CYS A 53 10.76 10.30 8.65
C CYS A 53 11.52 9.78 7.42
N GLU A 54 12.85 9.90 7.41
CA GLU A 54 13.68 9.41 6.30
C GLU A 54 13.59 7.89 6.14
N ARG A 55 13.73 7.13 7.24
CA ARG A 55 13.61 5.67 7.23
C ARG A 55 12.25 5.23 6.71
N HIS A 56 11.17 5.90 7.12
CA HIS A 56 9.82 5.59 6.65
C HIS A 56 9.63 5.91 5.18
N ALA A 57 10.15 7.03 4.69
CA ALA A 57 10.12 7.34 3.26
C ALA A 57 10.81 6.25 2.42
N LEU A 58 12.01 5.83 2.82
CA LEU A 58 12.75 4.77 2.12
C LEU A 58 11.99 3.45 2.13
N ARG A 59 11.39 3.08 3.27
CA ARG A 59 10.68 1.83 3.40
C ARG A 59 9.39 1.80 2.58
N LEU A 60 8.64 2.91 2.55
CA LEU A 60 7.44 3.05 1.72
C LEU A 60 7.77 3.02 0.23
N ARG A 61 8.90 3.61 -0.21
CA ARG A 61 9.37 3.48 -1.59
C ARG A 61 9.70 2.03 -1.94
N GLN A 62 10.38 1.31 -1.05
CA GLN A 62 10.65 -0.11 -1.24
C GLN A 62 9.35 -0.91 -1.37
N LEU A 63 8.36 -0.66 -0.51
CA LEU A 63 7.05 -1.28 -0.61
C LEU A 63 6.39 -0.97 -1.96
N ALA A 64 6.41 0.29 -2.41
CA ALA A 64 5.84 0.67 -3.70
C ALA A 64 6.48 -0.08 -4.88
N GLU A 65 7.80 -0.26 -4.88
CA GLU A 65 8.49 -1.05 -5.90
C GLU A 65 8.16 -2.55 -5.81
N GLU A 66 8.07 -3.11 -4.61
CA GLU A 66 7.63 -4.50 -4.40
C GLU A 66 6.20 -4.72 -4.94
N LEU A 67 5.29 -3.78 -4.67
CA LEU A 67 3.93 -3.81 -5.21
C LEU A 67 3.94 -3.69 -6.74
N ARG A 68 4.77 -2.82 -7.31
CA ARG A 68 4.90 -2.67 -8.78
C ARG A 68 5.41 -3.94 -9.45
N ALA A 69 6.35 -4.65 -8.80
CA ALA A 69 6.93 -5.87 -9.33
C ALA A 69 6.00 -7.09 -9.26
N MET A 70 4.87 -6.99 -8.54
CA MET A 70 3.92 -8.09 -8.46
C MET A 70 3.18 -8.31 -9.77
N ASN A 71 3.38 -9.49 -10.35
CA ASN A 71 2.67 -9.93 -11.54
C ASN A 71 1.25 -10.37 -11.18
N ILE A 72 0.28 -9.46 -11.28
CA ILE A 72 -1.13 -9.75 -11.01
C ILE A 72 -1.90 -9.93 -12.33
N PRO A 73 -2.39 -11.15 -12.63
CA PRO A 73 -3.17 -11.42 -13.84
C PRO A 73 -4.60 -10.87 -13.77
N ASP A 74 -5.17 -10.75 -12.57
CA ASP A 74 -6.52 -10.21 -12.39
C ASP A 74 -6.54 -8.68 -12.55
N VAL A 75 -7.33 -8.19 -13.52
CA VAL A 75 -7.37 -6.76 -13.87
C VAL A 75 -7.91 -5.89 -12.74
N ALA A 76 -8.90 -6.37 -11.99
CA ALA A 76 -9.50 -5.61 -10.90
C ALA A 76 -8.53 -5.50 -9.72
N LEU A 77 -7.90 -6.61 -9.32
CA LEU A 77 -6.90 -6.65 -8.27
C LEU A 77 -5.66 -5.83 -8.66
N ARG A 78 -5.22 -5.90 -9.92
CA ARG A 78 -4.10 -5.08 -10.42
C ARG A 78 -4.40 -3.58 -10.33
N ARG A 79 -5.61 -3.15 -10.69
CA ARG A 79 -6.01 -1.73 -10.55
C ARG A 79 -6.04 -1.30 -9.09
N SER A 80 -6.65 -2.09 -8.21
CA SER A 80 -6.67 -1.77 -6.78
C SER A 80 -5.27 -1.76 -6.16
N LEU A 81 -4.37 -2.65 -6.60
CA LEU A 81 -2.97 -2.65 -6.18
C LEU A 81 -2.26 -1.38 -6.65
N GLU A 82 -2.50 -0.96 -7.89
CA GLU A 82 -1.92 0.26 -8.47
C GLU A 82 -2.39 1.52 -7.74
N ASP A 83 -3.69 1.62 -7.44
CA ASP A 83 -4.25 2.73 -6.64
C ASP A 83 -3.63 2.77 -5.23
N TYR A 84 -3.51 1.61 -4.59
CA TYR A 84 -2.85 1.50 -3.29
C TYR A 84 -1.36 1.90 -3.36
N ARG A 85 -0.64 1.43 -4.38
CA ARG A 85 0.78 1.74 -4.63
C ARG A 85 0.99 3.26 -4.79
N LEU A 86 0.15 3.93 -5.57
CA LEU A 86 0.23 5.38 -5.78
C LEU A 86 0.05 6.16 -4.47
N GLU A 87 -0.88 5.74 -3.60
CA GLU A 87 -1.05 6.37 -2.29
C GLU A 87 0.14 6.11 -1.35
N VAL A 88 0.75 4.93 -1.42
CA VAL A 88 2.01 4.63 -0.70
C VAL A 88 3.15 5.53 -1.17
N GLU A 89 3.27 5.77 -2.47
CA GLU A 89 4.28 6.69 -3.03
C GLU A 89 4.07 8.13 -2.57
N ARG A 90 2.81 8.61 -2.58
CA ARG A 90 2.47 9.95 -2.07
C ARG A 90 2.84 10.11 -0.60
N LEU A 91 2.57 9.09 0.23
CA LEU A 91 2.97 9.09 1.62
C LEU A 91 4.50 9.11 1.78
N ALA A 92 5.23 8.32 0.99
CA ALA A 92 6.69 8.30 1.00
C ALA A 92 7.29 9.67 0.63
N GLU A 93 6.68 10.34 -0.33
CA GLU A 93 7.09 11.68 -0.76
C GLU A 93 6.83 12.73 0.32
N ALA A 94 5.66 12.68 0.99
CA ALA A 94 5.34 13.56 2.11
C ALA A 94 6.34 13.38 3.27
N TYR A 95 6.71 12.14 3.61
CA TYR A 95 7.76 11.88 4.60
C TYR A 95 9.13 12.41 4.16
N SER A 96 9.46 12.32 2.88
CA SER A 96 10.73 12.84 2.34
C SER A 96 10.78 14.35 2.43
N ARG A 97 9.69 15.05 2.07
CA ARG A 97 9.57 16.51 2.20
C ARG A 97 9.72 16.95 3.65
N LEU A 98 9.06 16.24 4.57
CA LEU A 98 9.15 16.51 6.00
C LEU A 98 10.58 16.32 6.52
N SER A 99 11.25 15.21 6.17
CA SER A 99 12.63 14.95 6.54
C SER A 99 13.60 16.01 5.99
N ALA A 100 13.46 16.38 4.72
CA ALA A 100 14.27 17.43 4.11
C ALA A 100 14.08 18.79 4.79
N ALA A 101 12.86 19.12 5.22
CA ALA A 101 12.57 20.35 5.95
C ALA A 101 13.29 20.39 7.31
N TYR A 102 13.32 19.26 8.04
CA TYR A 102 14.12 19.15 9.26
C TYR A 102 15.62 19.30 8.99
N GLN A 103 16.15 18.68 7.94
CA GLN A 103 17.58 18.76 7.59
C GLN A 103 18.01 20.16 7.15
N ALA A 104 17.12 20.93 6.53
CA ALA A 104 17.38 22.30 6.12
C ALA A 104 17.46 23.28 7.30
N GLN A 105 16.97 22.89 8.48
CA GLN A 105 16.93 23.72 9.69
C GLN A 105 17.51 22.96 10.89
N PRO A 106 18.81 22.59 10.84
CA PRO A 106 19.44 21.76 11.87
C PRO A 106 19.57 22.46 13.23
N GLU A 107 19.42 23.79 13.26
CA GLU A 107 19.53 24.60 14.48
C GLU A 107 18.24 24.65 15.30
N PHE A 108 17.12 24.20 14.73
CA PHE A 108 15.87 24.16 15.47
C PHE A 108 15.90 23.08 16.53
N THR A 109 15.47 23.45 17.74
CA THR A 109 15.10 22.48 18.75
C THR A 109 13.96 21.61 18.22
N LEU A 110 13.84 20.38 18.74
CA LEU A 110 12.81 19.46 18.30
C LEU A 110 11.38 20.05 18.43
N ASP A 111 11.15 20.90 19.45
CA ASP A 111 9.86 21.56 19.67
C ASP A 111 9.60 22.74 18.73
N GLU A 112 10.63 23.50 18.33
CA GLU A 112 10.52 24.52 17.29
C GLU A 112 10.23 23.88 15.92
N ALA A 113 10.97 22.82 15.59
CA ALA A 113 10.77 22.09 14.36
C ALA A 113 9.37 21.44 14.30
N ARG A 114 8.84 20.96 15.43
CA ARG A 114 7.46 20.46 15.53
C ARG A 114 6.41 21.51 15.20
N GLN A 115 6.65 22.78 15.56
CA GLN A 115 5.73 23.88 15.28
C GLN A 115 5.85 24.37 13.83
N VAL A 116 7.08 24.57 13.34
CA VAL A 116 7.32 25.09 11.98
C VAL A 116 6.88 24.09 10.91
N HIS A 117 7.10 22.79 11.13
CA HIS A 117 6.71 21.77 10.15
C HIS A 117 5.27 21.27 10.32
N THR A 118 4.42 21.93 11.13
CA THR A 118 3.01 21.55 11.33
C THR A 118 2.24 21.30 10.02
N PRO A 119 2.39 22.13 8.96
CA PRO A 119 1.70 21.87 7.68
C PRO A 119 2.14 20.55 7.03
N LEU A 120 3.45 20.27 6.98
CA LEU A 120 4.01 19.04 6.41
C LEU A 120 3.65 17.81 7.26
N ARG A 121 3.64 17.94 8.59
CA ARG A 121 3.18 16.88 9.49
C ARG A 121 1.71 16.54 9.24
N ARG A 122 0.86 17.55 9.05
CA ARG A 122 -0.56 17.36 8.71
C ARG A 122 -0.73 16.68 7.35
N GLU A 123 0.08 17.05 6.37
CA GLU A 123 0.11 16.41 5.06
C GLU A 123 0.43 14.91 5.15
N VAL A 124 1.47 14.53 5.90
CA VAL A 124 1.80 13.11 6.16
C VAL A 124 0.63 12.38 6.81
N LEU A 125 0.00 12.98 7.83
CA LEU A 125 -1.15 12.38 8.51
C LEU A 125 -2.36 12.21 7.57
N ASN A 126 -2.60 13.18 6.68
CA ASN A 126 -3.68 13.10 5.70
C ASN A 126 -3.44 11.97 4.68
N HIS A 127 -2.21 11.82 4.18
CA HIS A 127 -1.85 10.70 3.29
C HIS A 127 -1.91 9.35 4.02
N ALA A 128 -1.52 9.29 5.29
CA ALA A 128 -1.67 8.07 6.08
C ALA A 128 -3.15 7.69 6.24
N ALA A 129 -4.04 8.68 6.43
CA ALA A 129 -5.48 8.45 6.50
C ALA A 129 -6.08 8.04 5.14
N SER A 130 -5.59 8.58 4.02
CA SER A 130 -6.09 8.27 2.68
C SER A 130 -5.85 6.81 2.27
N LEU A 131 -4.84 6.14 2.86
CA LEU A 131 -4.56 4.72 2.63
C LEU A 131 -5.69 3.77 3.07
N SER A 132 -6.63 4.22 3.92
CA SER A 132 -7.73 3.39 4.40
C SER A 132 -8.69 2.92 3.29
N ALA A 133 -9.05 3.82 2.37
CA ALA A 133 -9.94 3.52 1.25
C ALA A 133 -9.37 2.52 0.23
N PRO A 134 -8.16 2.70 -0.33
CA PRO A 134 -7.57 1.73 -1.26
C PRO A 134 -7.27 0.40 -0.57
N ARG A 135 -6.96 0.38 0.74
CA ARG A 135 -6.83 -0.85 1.52
C ARG A 135 -8.14 -1.66 1.53
N LEU A 136 -9.27 -0.99 1.76
CA LEU A 136 -10.60 -1.62 1.72
C LEU A 136 -10.95 -2.11 0.30
N GLN A 137 -10.58 -1.36 -0.73
CA GLN A 137 -10.79 -1.78 -2.13
C GLN A 137 -9.97 -3.01 -2.47
N LEU A 138 -8.70 -3.04 -2.08
CA LEU A 138 -7.82 -4.20 -2.27
C LEU A 138 -8.39 -5.44 -1.54
N GLN A 139 -8.87 -5.26 -0.31
CA GLN A 139 -9.54 -6.33 0.43
C GLN A 139 -10.80 -6.84 -0.29
N ARG A 140 -11.64 -5.95 -0.84
CA ARG A 140 -12.84 -6.33 -1.60
C ARG A 140 -12.51 -7.03 -2.92
N ALA A 141 -11.49 -6.57 -3.62
CA ALA A 141 -10.99 -7.21 -4.84
C ALA A 141 -10.48 -8.63 -4.56
N CYS A 142 -10.03 -8.89 -3.33
CA CYS A 142 -9.62 -10.21 -2.88
C CYS A 142 -10.76 -11.13 -2.45
N THR A 143 -11.92 -10.61 -2.02
CA THR A 143 -13.05 -11.42 -1.55
C THR A 143 -14.14 -11.68 -2.60
N ASN A 144 -14.29 -10.80 -3.60
CA ASN A 144 -15.40 -10.85 -4.57
C ASN A 144 -15.02 -11.50 -5.91
N GLY A 145 -14.04 -12.40 -5.90
CA GLY A 145 -13.38 -12.93 -7.09
C GLY A 145 -13.60 -14.42 -7.32
#